data_AF-A0A3P8J0S7-F1
#
_entry.id   AF-A0A3P8J0S7-F1
#
_cell.length_a   1.000
_cell.length_b   1.000
_cell.length_c   1.000
_cell.angle_alpha   90.00
_cell.angle_beta   90.00
_cell.angle_gamma   90.00
#
_symmetry.space_group_name_H-M   'P 1'
#
loop_
_entity.id
_entity.type
_entity.pdbx_description
1 polymer ?
#
loop_
_entity_poly.entity_id
_entity_poly.type
_entity_poly.pdbx_seq_one_letter_code
_entity_poly.pdbx_strand_id
1 'polypeptide(L)'
;MIYKSIAGELKNRINSDEYEIGDALPSEKTLAEELQASVMTIRKALTLLEEEKLIVKRHGSGSYVARKSNYHGGELDGFNYQMHVVGVTNYRNKVIEFTMIDAPLAIAQQLKIEPGEKVYYVRRIRLIDDVPILIENSYIPVAVFSLVEHRQSGKIEI
;
A
#
# COMPACT_ATOMS: atom_id res chain seq x y z
N MET A 1 13.33 8.01 5.84
CA MET A 1 12.67 7.75 7.14
C MET A 1 11.46 8.67 7.31
N ILE A 2 11.59 9.93 7.74
CA ILE A 2 10.42 10.80 8.04
C ILE A 2 9.49 11.08 6.84
N TYR A 3 9.96 11.15 5.60
CA TYR A 3 9.08 11.36 4.44
C TYR A 3 8.31 10.09 4.01
N LYS A 4 8.73 8.89 4.45
CA LYS A 4 8.03 7.63 4.11
C LYS A 4 6.71 7.48 4.90
N SER A 5 6.70 7.76 6.21
CA SER A 5 6.11 9.03 6.66
C SER A 5 4.74 9.41 6.11
N ILE A 6 4.73 10.70 5.82
CA ILE A 6 3.65 11.44 5.22
C ILE A 6 3.24 10.87 3.86
N ALA A 7 4.10 10.09 3.19
CA ALA A 7 3.65 9.34 2.02
C ALA A 7 2.66 8.22 2.41
N GLY A 8 2.97 7.39 3.42
CA GLY A 8 2.06 6.37 3.94
C GLY A 8 0.76 6.96 4.48
N GLU A 9 0.85 8.04 5.24
CA GLU A 9 -0.34 8.70 5.82
C GLU A 9 -1.21 9.38 4.74
N LEU A 10 -0.62 10.13 3.81
CA LEU A 10 -1.37 10.69 2.67
C LEU A 10 -1.94 9.59 1.77
N LYS A 11 -1.24 8.46 1.60
CA LYS A 11 -1.76 7.28 0.88
C LYS A 11 -2.98 6.70 1.58
N ASN A 12 -3.02 6.66 2.92
CA ASN A 12 -4.24 6.28 3.64
C ASN A 12 -5.38 7.26 3.36
N ARG A 13 -5.14 8.58 3.52
CA ARG A 13 -6.14 9.64 3.25
C ARG A 13 -6.70 9.56 1.82
N ILE A 14 -5.85 9.45 0.80
CA ILE A 14 -6.23 9.31 -0.63
C ILE A 14 -7.11 8.08 -0.89
N ASN A 15 -6.93 7.00 -0.12
CA ASN A 15 -7.68 5.75 -0.29
C ASN A 15 -8.92 5.65 0.62
N SER A 16 -9.16 6.65 1.47
CA SER A 16 -10.38 6.79 2.26
C SER A 16 -11.48 7.51 1.45
N ASP A 17 -12.59 7.81 2.13
CA ASP A 17 -13.67 8.64 1.59
C ASP A 17 -13.36 10.16 1.70
N GLU A 18 -12.17 10.56 2.15
CA GLU A 18 -11.75 11.98 2.27
C GLU A 18 -11.51 12.65 0.91
N TYR A 19 -11.05 11.89 -0.09
CA TYR A 19 -10.70 12.40 -1.42
C TYR A 19 -11.28 11.52 -2.52
N GLU A 20 -11.69 12.11 -3.64
CA GLU A 20 -12.06 11.41 -4.87
C GLU A 20 -11.03 11.58 -5.99
N ILE A 21 -11.14 10.74 -7.03
CA ILE A 21 -10.25 10.84 -8.20
C ILE A 21 -10.48 12.16 -8.92
N GLY A 22 -9.43 12.97 -9.04
CA GLY A 22 -9.47 14.33 -9.57
C GLY A 22 -9.37 15.43 -8.52
N ASP A 23 -9.55 15.10 -7.23
CA ASP A 23 -9.49 16.11 -6.16
C ASP A 23 -8.09 16.67 -5.95
N ALA A 24 -8.03 17.93 -5.53
CA ALA A 24 -6.80 18.61 -5.16
C ALA A 24 -6.37 18.24 -3.73
N LEU A 25 -5.12 17.84 -3.56
CA LEU A 25 -4.52 17.76 -2.23
C LEU A 25 -4.22 19.17 -1.69
N PRO A 26 -4.20 19.37 -0.36
CA PRO A 26 -3.77 20.61 0.26
C PRO A 26 -2.35 21.00 -0.18
N SER A 27 -2.03 22.30 -0.09
CA SER A 27 -0.73 22.81 -0.54
C SER A 27 0.42 22.24 0.29
N GLU A 28 1.65 22.23 -0.27
CA GLU A 28 2.83 21.72 0.47
C GLU A 28 3.07 22.43 1.81
N LYS A 29 2.62 23.68 1.96
CA LYS A 29 2.67 24.44 3.22
C LYS A 29 1.59 23.98 4.19
N THR A 30 0.36 23.83 3.72
CA THR A 30 -0.78 23.36 4.53
C THR A 30 -0.49 21.96 5.08
N LEU A 31 -0.02 21.04 4.23
CA LEU A 31 0.40 19.70 4.65
C LEU A 31 1.60 19.71 5.60
N ALA A 32 2.52 20.68 5.48
CA ALA A 32 3.65 20.85 6.40
C ALA A 32 3.19 21.29 7.80
N GLU A 33 2.18 22.15 7.86
CA GLU A 33 1.55 22.62 9.10
C GLU A 33 0.69 21.51 9.73
N GLU A 34 -0.20 20.87 8.96
CA GLU A 34 -1.05 19.75 9.39
C GLU A 34 -0.23 18.58 9.97
N LEU A 35 0.81 18.15 9.24
CA LEU A 35 1.59 16.94 9.55
C LEU A 35 2.90 17.25 10.29
N GLN A 36 3.03 18.47 10.82
CA GLN A 36 4.15 18.96 11.65
C GLN A 36 5.54 18.63 11.08
N ALA A 37 5.72 18.87 9.78
CA ALA A 37 6.94 18.50 9.06
C ALA A 37 7.45 19.62 8.15
N SER A 38 8.73 19.57 7.78
CA SER A 38 9.26 20.56 6.84
C SER A 38 8.64 20.41 5.45
N VAL A 39 8.44 21.52 4.74
CA VAL A 39 7.97 21.55 3.33
C VAL A 39 8.82 20.63 2.42
N MET A 40 10.12 20.51 2.69
CA MET A 40 11.01 19.59 1.95
C MET A 40 10.72 18.11 2.23
N THR A 41 10.20 17.77 3.42
CA THR A 41 9.71 16.43 3.76
C THR A 41 8.40 16.14 3.02
N ILE A 42 7.45 17.09 3.02
CA ILE A 42 6.18 16.99 2.26
C ILE A 42 6.46 16.77 0.78
N ARG A 43 7.33 17.60 0.18
CA ARG A 43 7.68 17.50 -1.24
C ARG A 43 8.26 16.13 -1.60
N LYS A 44 9.12 15.55 -0.74
CA LYS A 44 9.64 14.18 -0.92
C LYS A 44 8.55 13.11 -0.80
N ALA A 45 7.59 13.28 0.11
CA ALA A 45 6.45 12.38 0.23
C ALA A 45 5.54 12.43 -1.02
N LEU A 46 5.19 13.63 -1.49
CA LEU A 46 4.39 13.83 -2.70
C LEU A 46 5.11 13.30 -3.96
N THR A 47 6.43 13.44 -4.07
CA THR A 47 7.18 12.79 -5.16
C THR A 47 7.06 11.26 -5.14
N LEU A 48 7.11 10.62 -3.96
CA LEU A 48 6.92 9.17 -3.87
C LEU A 48 5.50 8.73 -4.28
N LEU A 49 4.47 9.50 -3.92
CA LEU A 49 3.08 9.24 -4.35
C LEU A 49 2.86 9.48 -5.86
N GLU A 50 3.62 10.40 -6.45
CA GLU A 50 3.63 10.65 -7.89
C GLU A 50 4.37 9.54 -8.66
N GLU A 51 5.47 9.02 -8.11
CA GLU A 51 6.18 7.82 -8.62
C GLU A 51 5.28 6.58 -8.59
N GLU A 52 4.49 6.40 -7.53
CA GLU A 52 3.43 5.36 -7.42
C GLU A 52 2.21 5.63 -8.32
N LYS A 53 2.17 6.78 -9.01
CA LYS A 53 1.08 7.26 -9.87
C LYS A 53 -0.25 7.45 -9.12
N LEU A 54 -0.24 7.60 -7.80
CA LEU A 54 -1.44 7.88 -7.00
C LEU A 54 -1.90 9.33 -7.17
N ILE A 55 -0.95 10.24 -7.41
CA ILE A 55 -1.21 11.66 -7.68
C ILE A 55 -0.52 12.11 -8.97
N VAL A 56 -0.95 13.24 -9.53
CA VAL A 56 -0.20 13.99 -10.54
C VAL A 56 0.09 15.39 -10.02
N LYS A 57 1.30 15.92 -10.22
CA LYS A 57 1.54 17.36 -10.05
C LYS A 57 1.18 18.10 -11.33
N ARG A 58 0.41 19.18 -11.21
CA ARG A 58 0.16 20.15 -12.27
C ARG A 58 0.96 21.40 -11.95
N HIS A 59 1.92 21.75 -12.81
CA HIS A 59 2.81 22.88 -12.58
C HIS A 59 2.04 24.18 -12.31
N GLY A 60 2.36 24.87 -11.21
CA GLY A 60 1.65 26.08 -10.76
C GLY A 60 0.23 25.87 -10.20
N SER A 61 -0.35 24.67 -10.27
CA SER A 61 -1.75 24.40 -9.90
C SER A 61 -1.91 23.48 -8.69
N GLY A 62 -0.91 22.66 -8.35
CA GLY A 62 -0.91 21.79 -7.17
C GLY A 62 -0.79 20.30 -7.49
N SER A 63 -1.14 19.47 -6.51
CA SER A 63 -1.14 18.00 -6.64
C SER A 63 -2.58 17.48 -6.64
N TYR A 64 -2.91 16.54 -7.52
CA TYR A 64 -4.27 16.02 -7.72
C TYR A 64 -4.30 14.50 -7.65
N VAL A 65 -5.33 13.92 -7.06
CA VAL A 65 -5.51 12.46 -7.01
C VAL A 65 -5.70 11.91 -8.43
N ALA A 66 -4.80 11.05 -8.86
CA ALA A 66 -4.79 10.44 -10.19
C ALA A 66 -5.57 9.10 -10.22
N ARG A 67 -5.50 8.37 -9.11
CA ARG A 67 -6.18 7.10 -8.86
C ARG A 67 -6.20 6.83 -7.36
N LYS A 68 -7.24 6.16 -6.89
CA LYS A 68 -7.14 5.38 -5.66
C LYS A 68 -6.30 4.13 -5.94
N SER A 69 -5.61 3.65 -4.92
CA SER A 69 -4.96 2.35 -4.93
C SER A 69 -6.01 1.29 -4.62
N ASN A 70 -6.04 0.19 -5.38
CA ASN A 70 -6.89 -0.97 -5.07
C ASN A 70 -6.37 -1.76 -3.82
N TYR A 71 -5.59 -1.11 -2.96
CA TYR A 71 -4.87 -1.71 -1.84
C TYR A 71 -5.70 -1.62 -0.57
N HIS A 72 -6.50 -2.65 -0.31
CA HIS A 72 -7.04 -2.92 1.01
C HIS A 72 -5.93 -3.44 1.94
N GLY A 73 -5.22 -2.55 2.64
CA GLY A 73 -4.47 -2.82 3.87
C GLY A 73 -3.34 -3.88 3.89
N GLY A 74 -3.01 -4.50 2.75
CA GLY A 74 -2.25 -5.76 2.74
C GLY A 74 -0.75 -5.70 2.44
N GLU A 75 -0.20 -4.53 2.07
CA GLU A 75 1.23 -4.42 1.80
C GLU A 75 2.01 -4.49 3.12
N LEU A 76 3.03 -5.36 3.18
CA LEU A 76 3.84 -5.60 4.38
C LEU A 76 4.45 -4.28 4.90
N ASP A 77 4.96 -3.44 4.00
CA ASP A 77 5.45 -2.10 4.34
C ASP A 77 4.35 -1.25 4.97
N GLY A 78 3.15 -1.13 4.39
CA GLY A 78 2.09 -0.26 4.88
C GLY A 78 1.66 -0.52 6.32
N PHE A 79 1.38 -1.79 6.68
CA PHE A 79 1.01 -2.15 8.05
C PHE A 79 2.18 -2.01 9.02
N ASN A 80 3.35 -2.55 8.68
CA ASN A 80 4.54 -2.47 9.53
C ASN A 80 4.94 -1.00 9.78
N TYR A 81 4.73 -0.15 8.77
CA TYR A 81 4.92 1.29 8.83
C TYR A 81 3.93 1.97 9.78
N GLN A 82 2.64 1.69 9.64
CA GLN A 82 1.59 2.22 10.52
C GLN A 82 1.84 1.83 11.99
N MET A 83 2.13 0.55 12.26
CA MET A 83 2.43 0.08 13.63
C MET A 83 3.62 0.82 14.25
N HIS A 84 4.71 1.00 13.50
CA HIS A 84 5.84 1.80 13.94
C HIS A 84 5.45 3.27 14.20
N VAL A 85 4.58 3.88 13.40
CA VAL A 85 4.11 5.27 13.60
C VAL A 85 3.28 5.42 14.88
N VAL A 86 2.40 4.46 15.19
CA VAL A 86 1.60 4.48 16.42
C VAL A 86 2.33 3.92 17.65
N GLY A 87 3.65 3.67 17.55
CA GLY A 87 4.48 3.17 18.65
C GLY A 87 4.33 1.67 18.97
N VAL A 88 3.58 0.93 18.17
CA VAL A 88 3.38 -0.51 18.31
C VAL A 88 4.54 -1.25 17.64
N THR A 89 5.40 -1.88 18.45
CA THR A 89 6.63 -2.56 17.99
C THR A 89 6.57 -4.09 18.12
N ASN A 90 5.57 -4.60 18.83
CA ASN A 90 5.35 -5.99 19.22
C ASN A 90 4.33 -6.72 18.32
N TYR A 91 4.18 -6.29 17.07
CA TYR A 91 3.29 -6.93 16.13
C TYR A 91 3.90 -8.20 15.52
N ARG A 92 3.06 -9.17 15.18
CA ARG A 92 3.45 -10.41 14.47
C ARG A 92 2.50 -10.69 13.32
N ASN A 93 3.05 -11.16 12.20
CA ASN A 93 2.28 -11.66 11.07
C ASN A 93 2.41 -13.19 11.04
N LYS A 94 1.30 -13.91 11.18
CA LYS A 94 1.25 -15.38 11.10
C LYS A 94 0.52 -15.80 9.83
N VAL A 95 1.22 -16.39 8.87
CA VAL A 95 0.57 -17.09 7.75
C VAL A 95 -0.17 -18.31 8.31
N ILE A 96 -1.45 -18.44 7.96
CA ILE A 96 -2.29 -19.59 8.35
C ILE A 96 -2.79 -20.38 7.14
N GLU A 97 -2.72 -19.79 5.94
CA GLU A 97 -3.04 -20.48 4.68
C GLU A 97 -2.14 -19.93 3.58
N PHE A 98 -1.53 -20.81 2.80
CA PHE A 98 -0.80 -20.46 1.58
C PHE A 98 -1.07 -21.57 0.55
N THR A 99 -1.75 -21.21 -0.55
CA THR A 99 -2.17 -22.18 -1.57
C THR A 99 -2.31 -21.50 -2.94
N MET A 100 -2.27 -22.27 -4.01
CA MET A 100 -2.51 -21.77 -5.37
C MET A 100 -3.92 -22.15 -5.81
N ILE A 101 -4.72 -21.15 -6.19
CA ILE A 101 -6.11 -21.32 -6.63
C ILE A 101 -6.32 -20.71 -8.01
N ASP A 102 -7.43 -21.06 -8.65
CA ASP A 102 -7.99 -20.31 -9.77
C ASP A 102 -8.60 -19.00 -9.25
N ALA A 103 -8.29 -17.88 -9.88
CA ALA A 103 -8.76 -16.56 -9.47
C ALA A 103 -10.30 -16.48 -9.49
N PRO A 104 -10.97 -16.23 -8.35
CA PRO A 104 -12.40 -15.96 -8.34
C PRO A 104 -12.72 -14.75 -9.23
N LEU A 105 -13.87 -14.73 -9.91
CA LEU A 105 -14.21 -13.71 -10.92
C LEU A 105 -13.97 -12.26 -10.45
N ALA A 106 -14.40 -11.92 -9.23
CA ALA A 106 -14.20 -10.59 -8.64
C ALA A 106 -12.71 -10.25 -8.42
N ILE A 107 -11.90 -11.24 -8.03
CA ILE A 107 -10.45 -11.10 -7.85
C ILE A 107 -9.76 -10.96 -9.21
N ALA A 108 -10.14 -11.76 -10.21
CA ALA A 108 -9.62 -11.66 -11.57
C ALA A 108 -9.86 -10.25 -12.17
N GLN A 109 -11.09 -9.73 -12.00
CA GLN A 109 -11.45 -8.36 -12.41
C GLN A 109 -10.63 -7.29 -11.68
N GLN A 110 -10.44 -7.41 -10.36
CA GLN A 110 -9.66 -6.45 -9.57
C GLN A 110 -8.15 -6.47 -9.92
N LEU A 111 -7.60 -7.65 -10.19
CA LEU A 111 -6.20 -7.86 -10.57
C LEU A 111 -5.95 -7.60 -12.07
N LYS A 112 -7.01 -7.50 -12.89
CA LYS A 112 -6.96 -7.36 -14.36
C LYS A 112 -6.25 -8.52 -15.05
N ILE A 113 -6.60 -9.74 -14.62
CA ILE A 113 -6.17 -11.02 -15.21
C ILE A 113 -7.40 -11.77 -15.73
N GLU A 114 -7.21 -12.77 -16.60
CA GLU A 114 -8.33 -13.55 -17.12
C GLU A 114 -8.99 -14.39 -16.00
N PRO A 115 -10.33 -14.55 -15.99
CA PRO A 115 -11.02 -15.40 -15.03
C PRO A 115 -10.52 -16.85 -15.10
N GLY A 116 -10.10 -17.39 -13.96
CA GLY A 116 -9.48 -18.72 -13.90
C GLY A 116 -7.96 -18.74 -14.05
N GLU A 117 -7.28 -17.60 -14.23
CA GLU A 117 -5.82 -17.56 -14.06
C GLU A 117 -5.39 -17.95 -12.65
N LYS A 118 -4.20 -18.54 -12.50
CA LYS A 118 -3.68 -18.97 -11.21
C LYS A 118 -3.19 -17.79 -10.37
N VAL A 119 -3.64 -17.75 -9.12
CA VAL A 119 -3.18 -16.82 -8.08
C VAL A 119 -2.67 -17.60 -6.88
N TYR A 120 -1.61 -17.10 -6.24
CA TYR A 120 -1.30 -17.47 -4.87
C TYR A 120 -2.28 -16.78 -3.94
N TYR A 121 -3.00 -17.57 -3.16
CA TYR A 121 -3.84 -17.13 -2.07
C TYR A 121 -3.06 -17.24 -0.75
N VAL A 122 -3.04 -16.15 0.01
CA VAL A 122 -2.37 -16.07 1.31
C VAL A 122 -3.38 -15.57 2.35
N ARG A 123 -3.61 -16.35 3.41
CA ARG A 123 -4.35 -15.89 4.59
C ARG A 123 -3.38 -15.68 5.75
N ARG A 124 -3.44 -14.49 6.36
CA ARG A 124 -2.59 -14.08 7.48
C ARG A 124 -3.44 -13.62 8.65
N ILE A 125 -3.01 -13.96 9.86
CA ILE A 125 -3.46 -13.30 11.10
C ILE A 125 -2.38 -12.30 11.49
N ARG A 126 -2.76 -11.05 11.71
CA ARG A 126 -1.90 -10.04 12.35
C ARG A 126 -2.22 -9.99 13.84
N LEU A 127 -1.19 -9.98 14.67
CA LEU A 127 -1.28 -9.93 16.12
C LEU A 127 -0.54 -8.69 16.65
N ILE A 128 -1.01 -8.15 17.77
CA ILE A 128 -0.33 -7.16 18.62
C ILE A 128 -0.35 -7.73 20.04
N ASP A 129 0.78 -7.76 20.75
CA ASP A 129 0.88 -8.41 22.08
C ASP A 129 0.33 -9.84 22.10
N ASP A 130 0.56 -10.60 21.02
CA ASP A 130 0.01 -11.94 20.77
C ASP A 130 -1.55 -12.04 20.78
N VAL A 131 -2.26 -10.91 20.77
CA VAL A 131 -3.71 -10.81 20.55
C VAL A 131 -3.98 -10.67 19.04
N PRO A 132 -4.82 -11.52 18.42
CA PRO A 132 -5.16 -11.40 17.00
C PRO A 132 -6.09 -10.19 16.76
N ILE A 133 -5.67 -9.28 15.87
CA ILE A 133 -6.38 -8.03 15.58
C ILE A 133 -6.96 -7.95 14.16
N LEU A 134 -6.39 -8.68 13.20
CA LEU A 134 -6.80 -8.63 11.79
C LEU A 134 -6.59 -9.98 11.12
N ILE A 135 -7.54 -10.40 10.29
CA ILE A 135 -7.36 -11.45 9.29
C ILE A 135 -7.24 -10.78 7.93
N GLU A 136 -6.19 -11.11 7.20
CA GLU A 136 -5.92 -10.59 5.86
C GLU A 136 -5.97 -11.71 4.83
N ASN A 137 -6.53 -11.41 3.66
CA ASN A 137 -6.64 -12.30 2.51
C ASN A 137 -5.95 -11.63 1.32
N SER A 138 -4.78 -12.11 0.92
CA SER A 138 -4.01 -11.59 -0.21
C SER A 138 -4.13 -12.54 -1.41
N TYR A 139 -4.28 -11.98 -2.62
CA TYR A 139 -4.26 -12.73 -3.88
C TYR A 139 -3.19 -12.14 -4.79
N ILE A 140 -2.26 -12.96 -5.27
CA ILE A 140 -1.12 -12.51 -6.08
C ILE A 140 -1.06 -13.35 -7.37
N PRO A 141 -1.13 -12.76 -8.57
CA PRO A 141 -1.02 -13.51 -9.82
C PRO A 141 0.31 -14.28 -9.87
N VAL A 142 0.26 -15.57 -10.22
CA VAL A 142 1.47 -16.41 -10.30
C VAL A 142 2.47 -15.83 -11.32
N ALA A 143 1.97 -15.20 -12.38
CA ALA A 143 2.77 -14.50 -13.40
C ALA A 143 3.65 -13.34 -12.85
N VAL A 144 3.36 -12.82 -11.65
CA VAL A 144 4.24 -11.82 -11.00
C VAL A 144 5.55 -12.47 -10.55
N PHE A 145 5.53 -13.73 -10.09
CA PHE A 145 6.72 -14.39 -9.56
C PHE A 145 7.68 -14.89 -10.65
N SER A 146 7.17 -15.32 -11.81
CA SER A 146 8.01 -15.67 -12.97
C SER A 146 8.78 -14.46 -13.55
N LEU A 147 8.28 -13.24 -13.32
CA LEU A 147 9.02 -11.99 -13.61
C LEU A 147 10.11 -11.68 -12.56
N VAL A 148 9.99 -12.18 -11.32
CA VAL A 148 10.95 -11.96 -10.22
C VAL A 148 12.13 -12.93 -10.27
N GLU A 149 11.91 -14.18 -10.70
CA GLU A 149 13.00 -15.17 -10.87
C GLU A 149 14.08 -14.69 -11.86
N HIS A 150 13.72 -13.86 -12.84
CA HIS A 150 14.66 -13.24 -13.77
C HIS A 150 15.51 -12.11 -13.15
N ARG A 151 15.33 -11.76 -11.85
CA ARG A 151 16.04 -10.63 -11.24
C ARG A 151 16.69 -10.84 -9.87
N GLN A 152 16.27 -11.80 -9.03
CA GLN A 152 17.01 -12.08 -7.78
C GLN A 152 17.10 -13.56 -7.41
N SER A 153 18.30 -14.12 -7.59
CA SER A 153 18.73 -15.37 -6.95
C SER A 153 18.96 -15.14 -5.45
N GLY A 154 17.88 -15.06 -4.66
CA GLY A 154 17.95 -14.72 -3.24
C GLY A 154 16.72 -15.16 -2.45
N LYS A 155 16.76 -16.41 -1.97
CA LYS A 155 15.91 -17.01 -0.92
C LYS A 155 14.57 -16.33 -0.61
N ILE A 156 13.49 -16.95 -1.09
CA ILE A 156 12.17 -16.79 -0.49
C ILE A 156 12.10 -17.72 0.74
N GLU A 157 12.32 -17.17 1.93
CA GLU A 157 11.97 -17.84 3.20
C GLU A 157 10.59 -17.31 3.63
N ILE A 158 9.70 -18.23 4.03
CA ILE A 158 8.24 -18.04 4.24
C ILE A 158 7.95 -17.60 5.68
#